data_AF-A0A5C5X1R5-F1
#
_entry.id   AF-A0A5C5X1R5-F1
#
_cell.length_a   1.000
_cell.length_b   1.000
_cell.length_c   1.000
_cell.angle_alpha   90.00
_cell.angle_beta   90.00
_cell.angle_gamma   90.00
#
_symmetry.space_group_name_H-M   'P 1'
#
loop_
_entity.id
_entity.type
_entity.pdbx_description
1 polymer ?
#
loop_
_entity_poly.entity_id
_entity_poly.type
_entity_poly.pdbx_seq_one_letter_code
_entity_poly.pdbx_strand_id
1 'polypeptide(L)'
;MLFSIDELKELADELRAEAEEEAAGEEDSTGKKRKGRGHGRRDLSEVEPTRVLRHELPEDQRKCACCGETCTEFAVESSKQIEIIPACVEVIQHDRVKYACRACQENIVVAPKPPQPIEKGLPGPGLCAHVTLSKSGDHTPLYRLEDIFLRTWLEIRRSTLCGWLIKLAELARPLAMRMKYLVLQPKVIHTDDTSIKMLEPSAGIAREAKFWPFLGDWLHPYAVYDFTIERKRDGPLNLLEGYQGYLQADAHSGYDCIYASGRVREVACWIHARRYRHQAIDNDGVRANTALSFIARLSQIEGQLREA
;
A
#
# COMPACT_ATOMS: atom_id res chain seq x y z
N MET A 1 4.19 -10.85 42.59
CA MET A 1 4.28 -10.93 41.11
C MET A 1 3.04 -11.68 40.64
N LEU A 2 2.49 -11.33 39.48
CA LEU A 2 1.22 -11.86 38.97
C LEU A 2 1.27 -13.33 38.52
N PHE A 3 2.45 -13.96 38.56
CA PHE A 3 2.66 -15.38 38.33
C PHE A 3 3.76 -15.90 39.26
N SER A 4 3.63 -17.15 39.70
CA SER A 4 4.68 -17.87 40.41
C SER A 4 5.77 -18.35 39.45
N ILE A 5 6.97 -18.64 39.97
CA ILE A 5 8.07 -19.17 39.16
C ILE A 5 7.70 -20.52 38.55
N ASP A 6 6.84 -21.29 39.23
CA ASP A 6 6.43 -22.61 38.77
C ASP A 6 5.38 -22.50 37.64
N GLU A 7 4.46 -21.54 37.71
CA GLU A 7 3.53 -21.22 36.59
C GLU A 7 4.29 -20.76 35.34
N LEU A 8 5.40 -20.03 35.50
CA LEU A 8 6.23 -19.61 34.36
C LEU A 8 7.02 -20.76 33.73
N LYS A 9 7.32 -21.81 34.50
CA LYS A 9 7.99 -23.01 33.97
C LYS A 9 7.01 -23.89 33.22
N GLU A 10 5.81 -24.11 33.77
CA GLU A 10 4.76 -24.87 33.08
C GLU A 10 4.41 -24.23 31.74
N LEU A 11 4.24 -22.91 31.69
CA LEU A 11 3.97 -22.20 30.43
C LEU A 11 5.14 -22.31 29.43
N ALA A 12 6.38 -22.32 29.92
CA ALA A 12 7.56 -22.47 29.06
C ALA A 12 7.69 -23.89 28.49
N ASP A 13 7.26 -24.90 29.24
CA ASP A 13 7.26 -26.30 28.80
C ASP A 13 6.10 -26.59 27.84
N GLU A 14 4.91 -25.99 28.06
CA GLU A 14 3.78 -26.04 27.12
C GLU A 14 4.15 -25.41 25.76
N LEU A 15 4.77 -24.23 25.77
CA LEU A 15 5.20 -23.55 24.53
C LEU A 15 6.31 -24.32 23.79
N ARG A 16 7.14 -25.09 24.50
CA ARG A 16 8.14 -25.97 23.86
C ARG A 16 7.49 -27.18 23.22
N ALA A 17 6.51 -27.79 23.88
CA ALA A 17 5.77 -28.92 23.33
C ALA A 17 4.98 -28.54 22.07
N GLU A 18 4.33 -27.37 22.06
CA GLU A 18 3.65 -26.83 20.87
C GLU A 18 4.62 -26.59 19.70
N ALA A 19 5.82 -26.05 19.99
CA ALA A 19 6.85 -25.82 18.96
C ALA A 19 7.42 -27.14 18.39
N GLU A 20 7.51 -28.20 19.21
CA GLU A 20 7.96 -29.52 18.77
C GLU A 20 6.88 -30.25 17.95
N GLU A 21 5.59 -30.09 18.27
CA GLU A 21 4.48 -30.60 17.44
C GLU A 21 4.37 -29.86 16.09
N GLU A 22 4.56 -28.54 16.07
CA GLU A 22 4.60 -27.77 14.80
C GLU A 22 5.77 -28.20 13.91
N ALA A 23 6.95 -28.45 14.50
CA ALA A 23 8.12 -28.95 13.76
C ALA A 23 7.93 -30.37 13.21
N ALA A 24 7.25 -31.25 13.97
CA ALA A 24 6.93 -32.61 13.53
C ALA A 24 5.86 -32.64 12.42
N GLY A 25 4.93 -31.68 12.41
CA GLY A 25 3.92 -31.52 11.36
C GLY A 25 4.46 -31.06 10.01
N GLU A 26 5.64 -30.43 9.97
CA GLU A 26 6.27 -29.96 8.73
C GLU A 26 7.03 -31.06 7.96
N GLU A 27 7.46 -32.14 8.63
CA GLU A 27 8.29 -33.17 7.99
C GLU A 27 7.51 -34.16 7.08
N ASP A 28 6.18 -34.27 7.19
CA ASP A 28 5.39 -35.26 6.44
C ASP A 28 4.81 -34.73 5.09
N SER A 29 5.12 -33.49 4.69
CA SER A 29 4.71 -32.94 3.40
C SER A 29 5.83 -33.02 2.34
N THR A 30 6.17 -34.23 1.92
CA THR A 30 7.13 -34.46 0.80
C THR A 30 6.51 -34.14 -0.56
N GLY A 31 6.38 -32.84 -0.88
CA GLY A 31 5.91 -32.34 -2.17
C GLY A 31 6.79 -31.21 -2.71
N LYS A 32 7.71 -31.55 -3.63
CA LYS A 32 8.54 -30.64 -4.46
C LYS A 32 9.01 -29.35 -3.77
N LYS A 33 10.20 -29.41 -3.15
CA LYS A 33 10.99 -28.24 -2.75
C LYS A 33 11.10 -27.23 -3.90
N ARG A 34 10.27 -26.17 -3.87
CA ARG A 34 10.66 -24.88 -4.40
C ARG A 34 11.98 -24.53 -3.72
N LYS A 35 13.01 -24.11 -4.46
CA LYS A 35 14.28 -23.64 -3.87
C LYS A 35 13.96 -22.57 -2.84
N GLY A 36 13.96 -22.94 -1.57
CA GLY A 36 13.82 -22.01 -0.46
C GLY A 36 14.95 -21.00 -0.58
N ARG A 37 14.62 -19.71 -0.63
CA ARG A 37 15.60 -18.67 -0.36
C ARG A 37 16.11 -18.94 1.05
N GLY A 38 17.35 -19.42 1.17
CA GLY A 38 17.92 -19.77 2.46
C GLY A 38 17.87 -18.59 3.44
N HIS A 39 17.84 -18.88 4.73
CA HIS A 39 17.93 -17.92 5.85
C HIS A 39 19.31 -17.23 5.94
N GLY A 40 19.97 -16.98 4.80
CA GLY A 40 21.20 -16.21 4.73
C GLY A 40 20.92 -14.72 4.83
N ARG A 41 21.92 -13.95 5.29
CA ARG A 41 21.90 -12.49 5.23
C ARG A 41 21.57 -12.05 3.81
N ARG A 42 20.58 -11.17 3.65
CA ARG A 42 20.18 -10.64 2.34
C ARG A 42 21.40 -10.09 1.63
N ASP A 43 21.63 -10.54 0.39
CA ASP A 43 22.70 -10.01 -0.44
C ASP A 43 22.39 -8.54 -0.79
N LEU A 44 23.35 -7.67 -0.49
CA LEU A 44 23.31 -6.23 -0.77
C LEU A 44 24.34 -5.84 -1.83
N SER A 45 24.94 -6.80 -2.54
CA SER A 45 25.95 -6.59 -3.57
C SER A 45 25.53 -5.53 -4.60
N GLU A 46 24.28 -5.60 -5.09
CA GLU A 46 23.71 -4.69 -6.09
C GLU A 46 23.32 -3.29 -5.56
N VAL A 47 23.34 -3.05 -4.23
CA VAL A 47 22.91 -1.78 -3.64
C VAL A 47 24.10 -0.84 -3.43
N GLU A 48 24.16 0.27 -4.16
CA GLU A 48 25.23 1.26 -3.99
C GLU A 48 25.17 1.94 -2.60
N PRO A 49 26.31 2.07 -1.88
CA PRO A 49 26.34 2.71 -0.56
C PRO A 49 26.18 4.24 -0.67
N THR A 50 25.28 4.81 0.11
CA THR A 50 25.11 6.28 0.20
C THR A 50 26.27 6.96 0.95
N ARG A 51 26.92 6.24 1.87
CA ARG A 51 28.08 6.70 2.64
C ARG A 51 29.03 5.52 2.86
N VAL A 52 30.32 5.75 2.64
CA VAL A 52 31.37 4.77 2.96
C VAL A 52 32.09 5.22 4.23
N LEU A 53 32.00 4.41 5.28
CA LEU A 53 32.76 4.57 6.51
C LEU A 53 34.01 3.72 6.43
N ARG A 54 35.18 4.38 6.41
CA ARG A 54 36.47 3.71 6.37
C ARG A 54 37.03 3.66 7.78
N HIS A 55 37.26 2.44 8.26
CA HIS A 55 37.86 2.20 9.57
C HIS A 55 39.34 1.89 9.36
N GLU A 56 40.22 2.74 9.88
CA GLU A 56 41.66 2.54 9.79
C GLU A 56 42.24 2.28 11.18
N LEU A 57 43.33 1.50 11.23
CA LEU A 57 44.10 1.36 12.46
C LEU A 57 44.67 2.74 12.87
N PRO A 58 44.68 3.08 14.16
CA PRO A 58 45.48 4.20 14.67
C PRO A 58 46.96 4.09 14.27
N GLU A 59 47.66 5.22 14.08
CA GLU A 59 49.04 5.23 13.55
C GLU A 59 50.03 4.42 14.40
N ASP A 60 49.86 4.42 15.72
CA ASP A 60 50.65 3.66 16.68
C ASP A 60 50.45 2.13 16.55
N GLN A 61 49.31 1.70 16.01
CA GLN A 61 48.96 0.31 15.74
C GLN A 61 49.29 -0.13 14.31
N ARG A 62 49.79 0.77 13.45
CA ARG A 62 50.27 0.45 12.09
C ARG A 62 51.72 -0.03 12.08
N LYS A 63 52.22 -0.62 13.17
CA LYS A 63 53.55 -1.22 13.21
C LYS A 63 53.46 -2.73 13.10
N CYS A 64 54.29 -3.31 12.24
CA CYS A 64 54.36 -4.74 12.08
C CYS A 64 54.89 -5.39 13.36
N ALA A 65 54.17 -6.38 13.88
CA ALA A 65 54.55 -7.04 15.12
C ALA A 65 55.88 -7.83 15.03
N CYS A 66 56.33 -8.21 13.83
CA CYS A 66 57.56 -9.00 13.67
C CYS A 66 58.82 -8.16 13.39
N CYS A 67 58.71 -7.07 12.63
CA CYS A 67 59.87 -6.25 12.21
C CYS A 67 59.79 -4.77 12.63
N GLY A 68 58.65 -4.32 13.17
CA GLY A 68 58.45 -2.94 13.62
C GLY A 68 58.28 -1.90 12.51
N GLU A 69 58.38 -2.30 11.23
CA GLU A 69 58.11 -1.43 10.08
C GLU A 69 56.65 -1.01 9.99
N THR A 70 56.38 0.10 9.30
CA THR A 70 55.01 0.61 9.13
C THR A 70 54.21 -0.24 8.14
N CYS A 71 53.09 -0.80 8.59
CA CYS A 71 52.12 -1.50 7.76
C CYS A 71 51.46 -0.55 6.77
N THR A 72 51.37 -0.97 5.51
CA THR A 72 50.66 -0.25 4.44
C THR A 72 49.35 -0.99 4.10
N GLU A 73 48.41 -0.29 3.49
CA GLU A 73 47.14 -0.86 3.06
C GLU A 73 47.35 -1.88 1.92
N PHE A 74 46.81 -3.09 2.05
CA PHE A 74 46.89 -4.13 1.01
C PHE A 74 45.51 -4.59 0.49
N ALA A 75 44.48 -4.59 1.36
CA ALA A 75 43.12 -4.99 1.02
C ALA A 75 42.12 -4.35 1.99
N VAL A 76 40.87 -4.24 1.53
CA VAL A 76 39.74 -3.75 2.34
C VAL A 76 38.68 -4.84 2.40
N GLU A 77 38.32 -5.26 3.60
CA GLU A 77 37.12 -6.07 3.82
C GLU A 77 35.91 -5.14 3.91
N SER A 78 34.94 -5.33 3.02
CA SER A 78 33.76 -4.45 2.93
C SER A 78 32.51 -5.20 3.38
N SER A 79 31.70 -4.57 4.23
CA SER A 79 30.36 -5.03 4.56
C SER A 79 29.37 -3.87 4.49
N LYS A 80 28.13 -4.15 4.06
CA LYS A 80 27.06 -3.15 3.98
C LYS A 80 26.15 -3.25 5.21
N GLN A 81 25.88 -2.09 5.81
CA GLN A 81 24.89 -1.91 6.88
C GLN A 81 23.75 -1.03 6.36
N ILE A 82 22.53 -1.36 6.75
CA ILE A 82 21.34 -0.55 6.47
C ILE A 82 21.05 0.25 7.74
N GLU A 83 20.92 1.56 7.60
CA GLU A 83 20.60 2.47 8.70
C GLU A 83 19.41 3.35 8.30
N ILE A 84 18.54 3.67 9.24
CA ILE A 84 17.41 4.58 9.00
C ILE A 84 17.83 5.97 9.46
N ILE A 85 17.91 6.91 8.51
CA ILE A 85 17.99 8.34 8.82
C ILE A 85 16.54 8.84 8.89
N PRO A 86 16.04 9.29 10.07
CA PRO A 86 14.66 9.75 10.20
C PRO A 86 14.34 10.88 9.22
N ALA A 87 13.05 11.04 8.91
CA ALA A 87 12.59 12.11 8.03
C ALA A 87 13.06 13.49 8.54
N CYS A 88 13.82 14.20 7.71
CA CYS A 88 14.17 15.59 7.98
C CYS A 88 13.01 16.48 7.52
N VAL A 89 12.50 17.30 8.43
CA VAL A 89 11.46 18.29 8.12
C VAL A 89 12.09 19.67 8.09
N GLU A 90 12.00 20.34 6.95
CA GLU A 90 12.55 21.69 6.75
C GLU A 90 11.41 22.73 6.72
N VAL A 91 11.61 23.84 7.45
CA VAL A 91 10.73 25.00 7.38
C VAL A 91 11.31 25.99 6.39
N ILE A 92 10.68 26.09 5.21
CA ILE A 92 11.13 26.97 4.14
C ILE A 92 10.44 28.34 4.28
N GLN A 93 11.21 29.38 4.62
CA GLN A 93 10.73 30.76 4.63
C GLN A 93 10.85 31.38 3.23
N HIS A 94 9.74 31.89 2.69
CA HIS A 94 9.70 32.56 1.40
C HIS A 94 9.59 34.08 1.58
N ASP A 95 10.72 34.78 1.53
CA ASP A 95 10.76 36.24 1.60
C ASP A 95 10.51 36.86 0.22
N ARG A 96 9.55 37.80 0.16
CA ARG A 96 9.17 38.50 -1.07
C ARG A 96 9.61 39.93 -1.00
N VAL A 97 10.62 40.28 -1.80
CA VAL A 97 11.07 41.66 -1.94
C VAL A 97 9.99 42.47 -2.66
N LYS A 98 9.63 43.60 -2.06
CA LYS A 98 8.74 44.60 -2.65
C LYS A 98 9.59 45.73 -3.21
N TYR A 99 9.33 46.12 -4.44
CA TYR A 99 9.97 47.25 -5.09
C TYR A 99 8.96 48.39 -5.19
N ALA A 100 9.37 49.60 -4.84
CA ALA A 100 8.56 50.79 -5.02
C ALA A 100 9.36 51.82 -5.82
N CYS A 101 8.69 52.55 -6.70
CA CYS A 101 9.30 53.70 -7.36
C CYS A 101 9.66 54.76 -6.32
N ARG A 102 10.94 55.15 -6.23
CA ARG A 102 11.38 56.16 -5.24
C ARG A 102 10.77 57.55 -5.45
N ALA A 103 10.38 57.89 -6.68
CA ALA A 103 9.90 59.21 -7.04
C ALA A 103 8.42 59.45 -6.66
N CYS A 104 7.54 58.48 -6.92
CA CYS A 104 6.11 58.62 -6.61
C CYS A 104 5.66 57.79 -5.41
N GLN A 105 6.40 56.75 -5.00
CA GLN A 105 6.05 55.80 -3.93
C GLN A 105 4.69 55.08 -4.09
N GLU A 106 3.92 55.34 -5.14
CA GLU A 106 2.59 54.79 -5.36
C GLU A 106 2.58 53.40 -6.03
N ASN A 107 3.58 53.09 -6.86
CA ASN A 107 3.65 51.82 -7.57
C ASN A 107 4.54 50.81 -6.84
N ILE A 108 3.90 49.86 -6.12
CA ILE A 108 4.56 48.73 -5.45
C ILE A 108 4.44 47.47 -6.32
N VAL A 109 5.58 46.92 -6.74
CA VAL A 109 5.69 45.65 -7.46
C VAL A 109 6.26 44.59 -6.52
N VAL A 110 5.64 43.41 -6.48
CA VAL A 110 6.07 42.31 -5.61
C VAL A 110 6.30 41.05 -6.43
N ALA A 111 7.40 40.35 -6.19
CA ALA A 111 7.69 39.09 -6.85
C ALA A 111 6.53 38.08 -6.67
N PRO A 112 6.11 37.34 -7.70
CA PRO A 112 5.04 36.35 -7.59
C PRO A 112 5.50 35.16 -6.72
N LYS A 113 4.55 34.49 -6.05
CA LYS A 113 4.82 33.27 -5.30
C LYS A 113 4.88 32.08 -6.28
N PRO A 114 5.80 31.12 -6.11
CA PRO A 114 5.72 29.88 -6.86
C PRO A 114 4.39 29.15 -6.56
N PRO A 115 3.79 28.47 -7.55
CA PRO A 115 2.55 27.74 -7.34
C PRO A 115 2.73 26.67 -6.24
N GLN A 116 1.72 26.51 -5.40
CA GLN A 116 1.72 25.54 -4.31
C GLN A 116 0.54 24.57 -4.48
N PRO A 117 0.67 23.29 -4.08
CA PRO A 117 -0.44 22.34 -4.15
C PRO A 117 -1.66 22.81 -3.34
N ILE A 118 -1.42 23.45 -2.20
CA ILE A 118 -2.46 24.10 -1.39
C ILE A 118 -2.17 25.59 -1.36
N GLU A 119 -3.04 26.37 -2.01
CA GLU A 119 -2.90 27.82 -2.08
C GLU A 119 -2.88 28.44 -0.67
N LYS A 120 -1.86 29.26 -0.38
CA LYS A 120 -1.58 29.82 0.95
C LYS A 120 -1.45 28.79 2.09
N GLY A 121 -1.34 27.50 1.77
CA GLY A 121 -1.12 26.44 2.75
C GLY A 121 0.29 26.47 3.32
N LEU A 122 0.42 25.96 4.55
CA LEU A 122 1.71 25.65 5.17
C LEU A 122 2.48 24.51 4.47
N PRO A 123 1.84 23.42 3.98
CA PRO A 123 2.60 22.27 3.53
C PRO A 123 3.16 22.51 2.11
N GLY A 124 4.47 22.35 1.98
CA GLY A 124 5.11 22.24 0.67
C GLY A 124 4.76 20.92 -0.04
N PRO A 125 5.14 20.76 -1.32
CA PRO A 125 4.81 19.59 -2.12
C PRO A 125 5.33 18.27 -1.55
N GLY A 126 6.55 18.25 -0.98
CA GLY A 126 7.11 17.05 -0.34
C GLY A 126 6.30 16.58 0.87
N LEU A 127 5.88 17.52 1.74
CA LEU A 127 5.04 17.21 2.89
C LEU A 127 3.64 16.72 2.46
N CYS A 128 3.07 17.34 1.42
CA CYS A 128 1.80 16.89 0.84
C CYS A 128 1.88 15.44 0.33
N ALA A 129 2.95 15.11 -0.40
CA ALA A 129 3.20 13.77 -0.91
C ALA A 129 3.38 12.76 0.23
N HIS A 130 4.18 13.10 1.23
CA HIS A 130 4.43 12.25 2.40
C HIS A 130 3.14 11.95 3.17
N VAL A 131 2.35 12.98 3.53
CA VAL A 131 1.09 12.78 4.28
C VAL A 131 0.09 11.93 3.48
N THR A 132 0.01 12.14 2.17
CA THR A 132 -0.90 11.36 1.30
C THR A 132 -0.47 9.90 1.21
N LEU A 133 0.83 9.64 0.97
CA LEU A 133 1.37 8.29 0.89
C LEU A 133 1.24 7.58 2.24
N SER A 134 1.61 8.22 3.34
CA SER A 134 1.57 7.56 4.64
C SER A 134 0.15 7.27 5.09
N LYS A 135 -0.83 8.13 4.77
CA LYS A 135 -2.23 7.85 5.07
C LYS A 135 -2.80 6.71 4.21
N SER A 136 -2.56 6.77 2.91
CA SER A 136 -3.30 5.95 1.94
C SER A 136 -2.53 4.71 1.49
N GLY A 137 -1.22 4.81 1.29
CA GLY A 137 -0.34 3.70 0.90
C GLY A 137 0.21 2.93 2.09
N ASP A 138 0.63 3.62 3.15
CA ASP A 138 1.20 2.97 4.35
C ASP A 138 0.16 2.71 5.44
N HIS A 139 -1.11 3.03 5.18
CA HIS A 139 -2.24 2.83 6.10
C HIS A 139 -2.06 3.46 7.50
N THR A 140 -1.32 4.56 7.60
CA THR A 140 -1.05 5.24 8.87
C THR A 140 -2.21 6.17 9.24
N PRO A 141 -2.91 5.94 10.37
CA PRO A 141 -3.95 6.85 10.84
C PRO A 141 -3.39 8.23 11.16
N LEU A 142 -4.18 9.29 10.93
CA LEU A 142 -3.71 10.67 11.04
C LEU A 142 -3.28 11.08 12.46
N TYR A 143 -3.87 10.48 13.50
CA TYR A 143 -3.41 10.73 14.87
C TYR A 143 -1.99 10.17 15.10
N ARG A 144 -1.66 9.05 14.47
CA ARG A 144 -0.32 8.47 14.54
C ARG A 144 0.68 9.29 13.72
N LEU A 145 0.26 9.87 12.60
CA LEU A 145 1.08 10.83 11.86
C LEU A 145 1.35 12.10 12.66
N GLU A 146 0.35 12.63 13.37
CA GLU A 146 0.53 13.74 14.32
C GLU A 146 1.61 13.40 15.37
N ASP A 147 1.56 12.21 15.97
CA ASP A 147 2.60 11.76 16.92
C ASP A 147 3.99 11.60 16.25
N ILE A 148 4.04 11.14 15.00
CA ILE A 148 5.29 11.02 14.23
C ILE A 148 5.91 12.39 14.00
N PHE A 149 5.11 13.38 13.57
CA PHE A 149 5.61 14.74 13.37
C PHE A 149 6.07 15.39 14.68
N LEU A 150 5.37 15.11 15.79
CA LEU A 150 5.78 15.61 17.10
C LEU A 150 7.18 15.09 17.51
N ARG A 151 7.53 13.84 17.17
CA ARG A 151 8.88 13.29 17.37
C ARG A 151 9.96 13.97 16.50
N THR A 152 9.54 14.64 15.43
CA THR A 152 10.41 15.51 14.61
C THR A 152 10.32 16.98 15.00
N TRP A 153 9.79 17.28 16.20
CA TRP A 153 9.64 18.64 16.74
C TRP A 153 8.67 19.54 15.97
N LEU A 154 7.78 18.95 15.16
CA LEU A 154 6.75 19.68 14.42
C LEU A 154 5.36 19.29 14.91
N GLU A 155 4.68 20.20 15.58
CA GLU A 155 3.29 19.98 16.00
C GLU A 155 2.33 20.26 14.84
N ILE A 156 1.81 19.21 14.19
CA ILE A 156 0.77 19.34 13.17
C ILE A 156 -0.50 18.67 13.67
N ARG A 157 -1.52 19.49 13.95
CA ARG A 157 -2.80 18.98 14.43
C ARG A 157 -3.45 18.02 13.45
N ARG A 158 -4.06 16.94 13.95
CA ARG A 158 -4.82 15.98 13.13
C ARG A 158 -5.86 16.64 12.22
N SER A 159 -6.57 17.65 12.71
CA SER A 159 -7.57 18.41 11.93
C SER A 159 -6.93 19.13 10.73
N THR A 160 -5.72 19.66 10.91
CA THR A 160 -4.93 20.28 9.84
C THR A 160 -4.53 19.25 8.79
N LEU A 161 -4.04 18.07 9.20
CA LEU A 161 -3.73 16.96 8.30
C LEU A 161 -4.97 16.52 7.49
N CYS A 162 -6.13 16.39 8.14
CA CYS A 162 -7.40 16.11 7.46
C CYS A 162 -7.72 17.18 6.41
N GLY A 163 -7.61 18.46 6.78
CA GLY A 163 -7.88 19.57 5.88
C GLY A 163 -6.99 19.57 4.63
N TRP A 164 -5.70 19.25 4.81
CA TRP A 164 -4.76 19.12 3.68
C TRP A 164 -5.14 17.98 2.75
N LEU A 165 -5.47 16.80 3.29
CA LEU A 165 -5.89 15.66 2.47
C LEU A 165 -7.14 15.94 1.64
N ILE A 166 -8.12 16.67 2.20
CA ILE A 166 -9.31 17.09 1.46
C ILE A 166 -8.91 17.98 0.28
N LYS A 167 -8.02 18.95 0.49
CA LYS A 167 -7.55 19.85 -0.58
C LYS A 167 -6.73 19.14 -1.64
N LEU A 168 -5.89 18.17 -1.25
CA LEU A 168 -5.15 17.34 -2.19
C LEU A 168 -6.08 16.42 -2.99
N ALA A 169 -7.14 15.89 -2.38
CA ALA A 169 -8.17 15.13 -3.09
C ALA A 169 -8.94 15.99 -4.10
N GLU A 170 -9.26 17.25 -3.76
CA GLU A 170 -9.82 18.22 -4.71
C GLU A 170 -8.87 18.48 -5.89
N LEU A 171 -7.59 18.68 -5.61
CA LEU A 171 -6.56 18.90 -6.62
C LEU A 171 -6.39 17.69 -7.57
N ALA A 172 -6.43 16.47 -7.03
CA ALA A 172 -6.29 15.23 -7.79
C ALA A 172 -7.58 14.80 -8.51
N ARG A 173 -8.73 15.44 -8.23
CA ARG A 173 -10.04 15.09 -8.79
C ARG A 173 -10.05 14.96 -10.32
N PRO A 174 -9.46 15.88 -11.12
CA PRO A 174 -9.47 15.75 -12.57
C PRO A 174 -8.80 14.46 -13.07
N LEU A 175 -7.72 14.02 -12.41
CA LEU A 175 -7.04 12.77 -12.72
C LEU A 175 -7.93 11.57 -12.38
N ALA A 176 -8.54 11.57 -11.19
CA ALA A 176 -9.47 10.51 -10.78
C ALA A 176 -10.67 10.39 -11.74
N MET A 177 -11.23 11.53 -12.19
CA MET A 177 -12.32 11.53 -13.18
C MET A 177 -11.86 11.01 -14.54
N ARG A 178 -10.63 11.34 -14.97
CA ARG A 178 -10.06 10.80 -16.20
C ARG A 178 -9.84 9.29 -16.10
N MET A 179 -9.36 8.78 -14.96
CA MET A 179 -9.22 7.35 -14.70
C MET A 179 -10.58 6.65 -14.73
N LYS A 180 -11.62 7.23 -14.12
CA LYS A 180 -13.00 6.71 -14.18
C LYS A 180 -13.54 6.65 -15.62
N TYR A 181 -13.22 7.63 -16.45
CA TYR A 181 -13.56 7.56 -17.88
C TYR A 181 -12.80 6.41 -18.58
N LEU A 182 -11.49 6.31 -18.34
CA LEU A 182 -10.61 5.37 -19.04
C LEU A 182 -10.88 3.91 -18.66
N VAL A 183 -11.22 3.63 -17.40
CA VAL A 183 -11.52 2.27 -16.93
C VAL A 183 -12.75 1.66 -17.63
N LEU A 184 -13.65 2.50 -18.16
CA LEU A 184 -14.89 2.08 -18.83
C LEU A 184 -14.75 1.97 -20.36
N GLN A 185 -13.60 2.32 -20.92
CA GLN A 185 -13.35 2.20 -22.36
C GLN A 185 -13.22 0.75 -22.87
N PRO A 186 -12.64 -0.22 -22.13
CA PRO A 186 -12.46 -1.56 -22.66
C PRO A 186 -13.76 -2.35 -22.69
N LYS A 187 -13.80 -3.36 -23.57
CA LYS A 187 -14.96 -4.26 -23.71
C LYS A 187 -15.17 -5.17 -22.52
N VAL A 188 -14.15 -5.39 -21.70
CA VAL A 188 -14.20 -6.22 -20.50
C VAL A 188 -13.71 -5.38 -19.33
N ILE A 189 -14.51 -5.31 -18.28
CA ILE A 189 -14.14 -4.68 -17.01
C ILE A 189 -14.47 -5.62 -15.87
N HIS A 190 -13.75 -5.47 -14.76
CA HIS A 190 -13.96 -6.25 -13.55
C HIS A 190 -14.47 -5.32 -12.45
N THR A 191 -15.39 -5.81 -11.63
CA THR A 191 -15.85 -5.12 -10.43
C THR A 191 -15.99 -6.09 -9.27
N ASP A 192 -15.89 -5.55 -8.06
CA ASP A 192 -16.22 -6.25 -6.82
C ASP A 192 -16.93 -5.26 -5.87
N ASP A 193 -17.28 -5.70 -4.67
CA ASP A 193 -17.72 -4.80 -3.62
C ASP A 193 -17.10 -5.14 -2.26
N THR A 194 -16.87 -4.11 -1.45
CA THR A 194 -16.32 -4.27 -0.10
C THR A 194 -17.10 -3.40 0.87
N SER A 195 -17.78 -4.05 1.82
CA SER A 195 -18.47 -3.37 2.92
C SER A 195 -17.47 -2.84 3.95
N ILE A 196 -17.67 -1.59 4.36
CA ILE A 196 -16.92 -0.92 5.42
C ILE A 196 -17.85 -0.32 6.47
N LYS A 197 -17.36 -0.18 7.70
CA LYS A 197 -18.05 0.55 8.76
C LYS A 197 -17.60 2.01 8.74
N MET A 198 -18.48 2.89 8.28
CA MET A 198 -18.27 4.33 8.27
C MET A 198 -18.89 4.94 9.52
N LEU A 199 -18.11 5.68 10.29
CA LEU A 199 -18.63 6.44 11.43
C LEU A 199 -19.58 7.54 10.94
N GLU A 200 -20.74 7.67 11.58
CA GLU A 200 -21.60 8.83 11.45
C GLU A 200 -21.46 9.73 12.68
N PRO A 201 -20.66 10.82 12.59
CA PRO A 201 -20.29 11.60 13.76
C PRO A 201 -21.49 12.18 14.52
N SER A 202 -22.56 12.55 13.81
CA SER A 202 -23.78 13.12 14.39
C SER A 202 -24.67 12.10 15.10
N ALA A 203 -24.54 10.81 14.78
CA ALA A 203 -25.42 9.75 15.29
C ALA A 203 -24.73 8.83 16.31
N GLY A 204 -23.41 8.93 16.49
CA GLY A 204 -22.64 8.07 17.40
C GLY A 204 -22.62 6.58 17.02
N ILE A 205 -23.08 6.25 15.81
CA ILE A 205 -23.14 4.89 15.27
C ILE A 205 -22.25 4.75 14.04
N ALA A 206 -21.81 3.53 13.77
CA ALA A 206 -21.19 3.19 12.50
C ALA A 206 -22.25 2.64 11.53
N ARG A 207 -22.33 3.23 10.34
CA ARG A 207 -23.17 2.76 9.24
C ARG A 207 -22.36 1.88 8.30
N GLU A 208 -23.03 0.95 7.65
CA GLU A 208 -22.39 0.19 6.58
C GLU A 208 -22.36 1.03 5.30
N ALA A 209 -21.17 1.22 4.75
CA ALA A 209 -20.94 1.85 3.45
C ALA A 209 -20.19 0.86 2.55
N LYS A 210 -20.14 1.13 1.25
CA LYS A 210 -19.48 0.24 0.28
C LYS A 210 -18.45 0.96 -0.57
N PHE A 211 -17.33 0.27 -0.80
CA PHE A 211 -16.41 0.58 -1.88
C PHE A 211 -16.66 -0.36 -3.06
N TRP A 212 -16.61 0.22 -4.26
CA TRP A 212 -16.80 -0.45 -5.53
C TRP A 212 -15.51 -0.30 -6.34
N PRO A 213 -14.57 -1.25 -6.27
CA PRO A 213 -13.43 -1.29 -7.18
C PRO A 213 -13.87 -1.62 -8.61
N PHE A 214 -13.36 -0.88 -9.57
CA PHE A 214 -13.44 -1.19 -11.00
C PHE A 214 -12.03 -1.29 -11.56
N LEU A 215 -11.79 -2.33 -12.36
CA LEU A 215 -10.52 -2.62 -12.99
C LEU A 215 -10.71 -2.80 -14.50
N GLY A 216 -9.91 -2.07 -15.27
CA GLY A 216 -9.89 -2.18 -16.74
C GLY A 216 -9.04 -3.35 -17.21
N ASP A 217 -8.88 -3.45 -18.54
CA ASP A 217 -8.03 -4.46 -19.17
C ASP A 217 -6.55 -4.03 -19.25
N TRP A 218 -5.70 -4.84 -19.89
CA TRP A 218 -4.28 -4.54 -20.03
C TRP A 218 -3.98 -3.32 -20.93
N LEU A 219 -4.92 -2.90 -21.78
CA LEU A 219 -4.81 -1.66 -22.57
C LEU A 219 -5.27 -0.44 -21.77
N HIS A 220 -6.10 -0.64 -20.75
CA HIS A 220 -6.60 0.38 -19.84
C HIS A 220 -6.34 -0.03 -18.38
N PRO A 221 -5.06 -0.10 -17.94
CA PRO A 221 -4.66 -0.66 -16.64
C PRO A 221 -4.94 0.30 -15.48
N TYR A 222 -6.19 0.76 -15.37
CA TYR A 222 -6.67 1.66 -14.33
C TYR A 222 -7.46 0.88 -13.30
N ALA A 223 -7.19 1.17 -12.04
CA ALA A 223 -8.02 0.78 -10.91
C ALA A 223 -8.68 2.04 -10.33
N VAL A 224 -10.00 2.04 -10.22
CA VAL A 224 -10.75 3.13 -9.60
C VAL A 224 -11.68 2.57 -8.53
N TYR A 225 -11.93 3.38 -7.52
CA TYR A 225 -12.86 3.04 -6.45
C TYR A 225 -13.99 4.05 -6.46
N ASP A 226 -15.23 3.57 -6.43
CA ASP A 226 -16.39 4.40 -6.10
C ASP A 226 -16.89 4.12 -4.69
N PHE A 227 -17.53 5.11 -4.08
CA PHE A 227 -17.94 5.04 -2.67
C PHE A 227 -19.40 5.41 -2.50
N THR A 228 -20.17 4.57 -1.80
CA THR A 228 -21.58 4.82 -1.50
C THR A 228 -21.92 4.60 -0.04
N ILE A 229 -22.67 5.54 0.55
CA ILE A 229 -23.07 5.56 1.97
C ILE A 229 -24.36 4.74 2.21
N GLU A 230 -25.07 4.29 1.16
CA GLU A 230 -26.30 3.51 1.28
C GLU A 230 -26.19 2.11 0.65
N ARG A 231 -27.02 1.18 1.15
CA ARG A 231 -27.21 -0.18 0.61
C ARG A 231 -27.96 -0.20 -0.74
N LYS A 232 -28.30 0.95 -1.31
CA LYS A 232 -29.05 0.98 -2.58
C LYS A 232 -28.20 0.39 -3.70
N ARG A 233 -28.88 -0.32 -4.59
CA ARG A 233 -28.32 -0.97 -5.79
C ARG A 233 -27.70 0.05 -6.78
N ASP A 234 -27.82 1.34 -6.48
CA ASP A 234 -27.46 2.50 -7.30
C ASP A 234 -25.94 2.75 -7.42
N GLY A 235 -25.13 2.15 -6.56
CA GLY A 235 -23.68 2.40 -6.51
C GLY A 235 -22.95 2.16 -7.82
N PRO A 236 -22.90 0.91 -8.32
CA PRO A 236 -22.26 0.62 -9.60
C PRO A 236 -23.05 1.18 -10.79
N LEU A 237 -24.37 1.39 -10.65
CA LEU A 237 -25.24 1.85 -11.74
C LEU A 237 -24.81 3.22 -12.28
N ASN A 238 -24.46 4.17 -11.40
CA ASN A 238 -24.06 5.51 -11.83
C ASN A 238 -22.73 5.49 -12.60
N LEU A 239 -21.75 4.71 -12.15
CA LEU A 239 -20.47 4.62 -12.84
C LEU A 239 -20.59 3.85 -14.16
N LEU A 240 -21.42 2.81 -14.19
CA LEU A 240 -21.65 1.98 -15.38
C LEU A 240 -22.68 2.59 -16.35
N GLU A 241 -23.15 3.81 -16.10
CA GLU A 241 -24.10 4.47 -16.97
C GLU A 241 -23.52 4.62 -18.39
N GLY A 242 -24.20 4.00 -19.37
CA GLY A 242 -23.77 4.00 -20.76
C GLY A 242 -22.67 2.99 -21.11
N TYR A 243 -22.17 2.21 -20.16
CA TYR A 243 -21.23 1.13 -20.44
C TYR A 243 -21.87 0.02 -21.28
N GLN A 244 -21.11 -0.50 -22.25
CA GLN A 244 -21.50 -1.63 -23.09
C GLN A 244 -20.33 -2.59 -23.24
N GLY A 245 -20.52 -3.84 -22.84
CA GLY A 245 -19.43 -4.81 -22.80
C GLY A 245 -19.73 -5.98 -21.87
N TYR A 246 -18.66 -6.53 -21.32
CA TYR A 246 -18.67 -7.68 -20.42
C TYR A 246 -18.23 -7.20 -19.04
N LEU A 247 -19.11 -7.38 -18.06
CA LEU A 247 -18.81 -7.04 -16.67
C LEU A 247 -18.54 -8.34 -15.92
N GLN A 248 -17.29 -8.52 -15.49
CA GLN A 248 -16.93 -9.62 -14.62
C GLN A 248 -17.11 -9.22 -13.16
N ALA A 249 -18.10 -9.82 -12.50
CA ALA A 249 -18.45 -9.53 -11.11
C ALA A 249 -18.73 -10.83 -10.33
N ASP A 250 -18.90 -10.71 -9.01
CA ASP A 250 -19.56 -11.77 -8.26
C ASP A 250 -21.03 -11.94 -8.73
N ALA A 251 -21.57 -13.14 -8.61
CA ALA A 251 -22.96 -13.48 -8.97
C ALA A 251 -23.97 -12.99 -7.91
N HIS A 252 -23.71 -11.83 -7.33
CA HIS A 252 -24.56 -11.20 -6.34
C HIS A 252 -25.75 -10.52 -7.03
N SER A 253 -26.97 -10.80 -6.57
CA SER A 253 -28.22 -10.29 -7.18
C SER A 253 -28.35 -8.76 -7.22
N GLY A 254 -27.47 -8.04 -6.53
CA GLY A 254 -27.33 -6.60 -6.68
C GLY A 254 -26.96 -6.16 -8.09
N TYR A 255 -26.33 -7.03 -8.90
CA TYR A 255 -25.92 -6.72 -10.27
C TYR A 255 -27.01 -6.97 -11.33
N ASP A 256 -28.08 -7.72 -11.02
CA ASP A 256 -29.09 -8.18 -11.99
C ASP A 256 -29.69 -7.03 -12.83
N CYS A 257 -29.91 -5.87 -12.20
CA CYS A 257 -30.46 -4.69 -12.87
C CYS A 257 -29.53 -4.07 -13.92
N ILE A 258 -28.22 -4.23 -13.78
CA ILE A 258 -27.22 -3.78 -14.77
C ILE A 258 -27.36 -4.61 -16.05
N TYR A 259 -27.61 -5.91 -15.89
CA TYR A 259 -27.74 -6.86 -16.99
C TYR A 259 -29.10 -6.83 -17.67
N ALA A 260 -30.15 -6.34 -16.99
CA ALA A 260 -31.53 -6.35 -17.48
C ALA A 260 -31.71 -5.67 -18.87
N SER A 261 -30.88 -4.67 -19.19
CA SER A 261 -30.94 -3.99 -20.50
C SER A 261 -30.27 -4.75 -21.65
N GLY A 262 -29.50 -5.81 -21.36
CA GLY A 262 -28.72 -6.57 -22.35
C GLY A 262 -27.48 -5.85 -22.90
N ARG A 263 -27.27 -4.57 -22.56
CA ARG A 263 -26.07 -3.81 -22.97
C ARG A 263 -24.80 -4.31 -22.28
N VAL A 264 -24.94 -4.70 -21.02
CA VAL A 264 -23.86 -5.32 -20.24
C VAL A 264 -24.12 -6.81 -20.17
N ARG A 265 -23.14 -7.60 -20.60
CA ARG A 265 -23.16 -9.06 -20.50
C ARG A 265 -22.52 -9.47 -19.19
N GLU A 266 -23.25 -10.25 -18.42
CA GLU A 266 -22.75 -10.83 -17.18
C GLU A 266 -21.64 -11.84 -17.47
N VAL A 267 -20.54 -11.74 -16.72
CA VAL A 267 -19.47 -12.74 -16.68
C VAL A 267 -19.22 -13.10 -15.22
N ALA A 268 -19.53 -14.34 -14.84
CA ALA A 268 -19.32 -14.78 -13.46
C ALA A 268 -17.83 -14.86 -13.11
N CYS A 269 -17.45 -14.36 -11.93
CA CYS A 269 -16.06 -14.36 -11.48
C CYS A 269 -15.58 -15.76 -11.05
N TRP A 270 -14.54 -16.27 -11.72
CA TRP A 270 -13.92 -17.57 -11.39
C TRP A 270 -13.30 -17.62 -9.98
N ILE A 271 -12.79 -16.50 -9.46
CA ILE A 271 -12.21 -16.46 -8.10
C ILE A 271 -13.31 -16.67 -7.05
N HIS A 272 -14.47 -16.04 -7.23
CA HIS A 272 -15.64 -16.23 -6.37
C HIS A 272 -16.19 -17.66 -6.47
N ALA A 273 -16.36 -18.17 -7.69
CA ALA A 273 -16.76 -19.56 -7.91
C ALA A 273 -15.82 -20.55 -7.21
N ARG A 274 -14.50 -20.38 -7.35
CA ARG A 274 -13.49 -21.22 -6.70
C ARG A 274 -13.60 -21.17 -5.18
N ARG A 275 -13.77 -19.97 -4.58
CA ARG A 275 -13.91 -19.79 -3.12
C ARG A 275 -15.09 -20.61 -2.59
N TYR A 276 -16.27 -20.51 -3.22
CA TYR A 276 -17.44 -21.26 -2.79
C TYR A 276 -17.29 -22.76 -2.97
N ARG A 277 -16.63 -23.23 -4.04
CA ARG A 277 -16.33 -24.66 -4.21
C ARG A 277 -15.36 -25.18 -3.14
N HIS A 278 -14.37 -24.38 -2.75
CA HIS A 278 -13.47 -24.74 -1.66
C HIS A 278 -14.20 -24.84 -0.31
N GLN A 279 -15.08 -23.89 0.01
CA GLN A 279 -15.90 -23.96 1.22
C GLN A 279 -16.86 -25.17 1.25
N ALA A 280 -17.26 -25.67 0.07
CA ALA A 280 -18.12 -26.84 -0.03
C ALA A 280 -17.40 -28.18 0.13
N ILE A 281 -16.06 -28.21 0.27
CA ILE A 281 -15.29 -29.46 0.43
C ILE A 281 -15.77 -30.27 1.63
N ASP A 282 -16.05 -29.59 2.74
CA ASP A 282 -16.50 -30.23 3.99
C ASP A 282 -17.89 -30.87 3.87
N ASN A 283 -18.70 -30.42 2.89
CA ASN A 283 -20.07 -30.90 2.68
C ASN A 283 -20.17 -31.95 1.55
N ASP A 284 -19.48 -31.74 0.43
CA ASP A 284 -19.46 -32.63 -0.75
C ASP A 284 -18.09 -32.56 -1.42
N GLY A 285 -17.10 -33.20 -0.78
CA GLY A 285 -15.71 -33.19 -1.23
C GLY A 285 -15.53 -33.72 -2.65
N VAL A 286 -16.33 -34.70 -3.10
CA VAL A 286 -16.20 -35.28 -4.44
C VAL A 286 -16.56 -34.24 -5.51
N ARG A 287 -17.74 -33.62 -5.42
CA ARG A 287 -18.16 -32.63 -6.43
C ARG A 287 -17.38 -31.32 -6.30
N ALA A 288 -17.05 -30.90 -5.07
CA ALA A 288 -16.22 -29.73 -4.82
C ALA A 288 -14.84 -29.86 -5.49
N ASN A 289 -14.10 -30.95 -5.21
CA ASN A 289 -12.79 -31.18 -5.79
C ASN A 289 -12.84 -31.38 -7.31
N THR A 290 -13.89 -32.02 -7.83
CA THR A 290 -14.09 -32.12 -9.29
C THR A 290 -14.19 -30.74 -9.92
N ALA A 291 -15.02 -29.84 -9.38
CA ALA A 291 -15.14 -28.47 -9.89
C ALA A 291 -13.83 -27.68 -9.76
N LEU A 292 -13.13 -27.80 -8.62
CA LEU A 292 -11.83 -27.16 -8.42
C LEU A 292 -10.77 -27.65 -9.42
N SER A 293 -10.80 -28.93 -9.80
CA SER A 293 -9.87 -29.49 -10.79
C SER A 293 -10.08 -28.89 -12.19
N PHE A 294 -11.33 -28.66 -12.59
CA PHE A 294 -11.63 -27.97 -13.86
C PHE A 294 -11.16 -26.51 -13.84
N ILE A 295 -11.42 -25.78 -12.75
CA ILE A 295 -10.94 -24.40 -12.59
C ILE A 295 -9.40 -24.36 -12.64
N ALA A 296 -8.73 -25.28 -11.96
CA ALA A 296 -7.26 -25.37 -11.97
C ALA A 296 -6.71 -25.61 -13.37
N ARG A 297 -7.34 -26.51 -14.15
CA ARG A 297 -6.95 -26.78 -15.54
C ARG A 297 -7.15 -25.55 -16.43
N LEU A 298 -8.24 -24.81 -16.24
CA LEU A 298 -8.46 -23.55 -16.95
C LEU A 298 -7.36 -22.53 -16.64
N SER A 299 -7.03 -22.32 -15.37
CA SER A 299 -5.96 -21.39 -14.96
C SER A 299 -4.59 -21.80 -15.49
N GLN A 300 -4.31 -23.10 -15.66
CA GLN A 300 -3.08 -23.58 -16.30
C GLN A 300 -3.01 -23.18 -17.78
N ILE A 301 -4.13 -23.32 -18.52
CA ILE A 301 -4.22 -22.91 -19.92
C ILE A 301 -4.04 -21.39 -20.02
N GLU A 302 -4.69 -20.61 -19.16
CA GLU A 302 -4.51 -19.15 -19.11
C GLU A 302 -3.06 -18.75 -18.82
N GLY A 303 -2.38 -19.47 -17.92
CA GLY A 303 -0.97 -19.25 -17.62
C GLY A 303 -0.07 -19.48 -18.83
N GLN A 304 -0.27 -20.60 -19.55
CA GLN A 304 0.47 -20.90 -20.79
C GLN A 304 0.27 -19.84 -21.86
N LEU A 305 -0.96 -19.32 -22.01
CA LEU A 305 -1.27 -18.28 -22.98
C LEU A 305 -0.68 -16.91 -22.64
N ARG A 306 -0.39 -16.63 -21.36
CA ARG A 306 0.26 -15.37 -20.95
C ARG A 306 1.77 -15.38 -21.20
N GLU A 307 2.38 -16.55 -21.25
CA GLU A 307 3.82 -16.74 -21.46
C GLU A 307 4.19 -16.90 -22.95
N ALA A 308 3.21 -17.19 -23.81
CA ALA A 308 3.35 -17.37 -25.25
C ALA A 308 3.36 -16.03 -26.01
#